data_AF-A0A7W1Z1U7-F1
#
_entry.id   AF-A0A7W1Z1U7-F1
#
_cell.length_a   1.000
_cell.length_b   1.000
_cell.length_c   1.000
_cell.angle_alpha   90.00
_cell.angle_beta   90.00
_cell.angle_gamma   90.00
#
_symmetry.space_group_name_H-M   'P 1'
#
loop_
_entity.id
_entity.type
_entity.pdbx_description
1 polymer ?
#
loop_
_entity_poly.entity_id
_entity_poly.type
_entity_poly.pdbx_seq_one_letter_code
_entity_poly.pdbx_strand_id
1 'polypeptide(L)'
;MSTETDPPQSTDPIVPKPVAPRPPVMEEDQEDQENLQMQVAMRMVGSAMVFIGFLQVFLSASTGAEISIFPMIIYFSGMAMWAYSSVDNLTVRYTVMALSLLCAMAFMHFGEVLFWHKYLIYWGTIGVVVFFMFKTPKKPADS
;
A
#
# COMPACT_ATOMS: atom_id res chain seq x y z
N MET A 1 -85.11 -17.06 21.08
CA MET A 1 -84.28 -17.98 21.89
C MET A 1 -83.46 -18.76 20.87
N SER A 2 -82.18 -18.50 20.65
CA SER A 2 -81.11 -18.26 21.63
C SER A 2 -80.12 -17.18 21.16
N THR A 3 -79.52 -16.53 22.15
CA THR A 3 -78.44 -15.54 22.11
C THR A 3 -77.11 -16.19 21.76
N GLU A 4 -76.40 -15.68 20.77
CA GLU A 4 -74.98 -15.96 20.55
C GLU A 4 -74.19 -14.67 20.83
N THR A 5 -73.55 -14.68 21.99
CA THR A 5 -72.77 -13.58 22.55
C THR A 5 -71.31 -13.90 22.26
N ASP A 6 -70.65 -13.08 21.44
CA ASP A 6 -69.19 -12.94 21.45
C ASP A 6 -68.80 -12.29 22.79
N PRO A 7 -67.77 -12.78 23.49
CA PRO A 7 -66.65 -11.86 23.67
C PRO A 7 -65.24 -12.48 23.61
N PRO A 8 -64.23 -11.63 23.33
CA PRO A 8 -62.82 -11.99 23.25
C PRO A 8 -62.10 -11.93 24.61
N GLN A 9 -60.84 -12.38 24.57
CA GLN A 9 -59.75 -12.01 25.48
C GLN A 9 -59.59 -12.86 26.75
N SER A 10 -58.77 -13.92 26.64
CA SER A 10 -58.01 -14.45 27.77
C SER A 10 -56.52 -14.22 27.51
N THR A 11 -55.93 -13.50 28.46
CA THR A 11 -54.55 -13.07 28.62
C THR A 11 -53.59 -14.26 28.58
N ASP A 12 -52.70 -14.32 27.59
CA ASP A 12 -51.52 -15.20 27.65
C ASP A 12 -50.26 -14.39 27.97
N PRO A 13 -49.40 -14.86 28.88
CA PRO A 13 -48.27 -14.08 29.38
C PRO A 13 -47.26 -13.82 28.27
N ILE A 14 -46.73 -12.60 28.22
CA ILE A 14 -45.56 -12.24 27.42
C ILE A 14 -44.39 -13.07 27.93
N VAL A 15 -44.14 -14.21 27.31
CA VAL A 15 -42.90 -14.97 27.46
C VAL A 15 -41.78 -14.07 26.88
N PRO A 16 -40.76 -13.67 27.65
CA PRO A 16 -39.65 -12.92 27.10
C PRO A 16 -38.94 -13.80 26.09
N LYS A 17 -39.04 -13.44 24.81
CA LYS A 17 -38.28 -14.06 23.73
C LYS A 17 -36.80 -13.99 24.11
N PRO A 18 -36.06 -15.12 24.15
CA PRO A 18 -34.63 -15.08 24.39
C PRO A 18 -33.99 -14.18 23.33
N VAL A 19 -33.38 -13.09 23.77
CA VAL A 19 -32.53 -12.27 22.89
C VAL A 19 -31.42 -13.20 22.42
N ALA A 20 -31.38 -13.45 21.11
CA ALA A 20 -30.31 -14.21 20.49
C ALA A 20 -28.97 -13.60 20.93
N PRO A 21 -27.97 -14.40 21.32
CA PRO A 21 -26.66 -13.88 21.65
C PRO A 21 -26.18 -12.99 20.51
N ARG A 22 -25.80 -11.75 20.82
CA ARG A 22 -25.10 -10.88 19.86
C ARG A 22 -23.95 -11.71 19.27
N PRO A 23 -23.78 -11.78 17.94
CA PRO A 23 -22.62 -12.47 17.39
C PRO A 23 -21.37 -11.90 18.05
N PRO A 24 -20.38 -12.73 18.42
CA PRO A 24 -19.12 -12.22 18.92
C PRO A 24 -18.62 -11.19 17.91
N VAL A 25 -18.25 -10.00 18.39
CA VAL A 25 -17.52 -9.04 17.56
C VAL A 25 -16.28 -9.80 17.10
N MET A 26 -16.20 -10.11 15.82
CA MET A 26 -15.12 -10.89 15.23
C MET A 26 -13.83 -10.08 15.43
N GLU A 27 -13.02 -10.46 16.42
CA GLU A 27 -11.65 -9.91 16.59
C GLU A 27 -10.80 -10.16 15.32
N GLU A 28 -11.11 -11.20 14.54
CA GLU A 28 -10.52 -11.48 13.23
C GLU A 28 -10.71 -10.32 12.22
N ASP A 29 -11.89 -9.70 12.18
CA ASP A 29 -12.16 -8.57 11.26
C ASP A 29 -11.33 -7.32 11.63
N GLN A 30 -10.98 -7.18 12.91
CA GLN A 30 -10.17 -6.06 13.39
C GLN A 30 -8.69 -6.27 13.08
N GLU A 31 -8.16 -7.48 13.31
CA GLU A 31 -6.79 -7.84 12.93
C GLU A 31 -6.58 -7.75 11.41
N ASP A 32 -7.54 -8.21 10.61
CA ASP A 32 -7.49 -8.08 9.15
C ASP A 32 -7.52 -6.62 8.69
N GLN A 33 -8.34 -5.77 9.31
CA GLN A 33 -8.34 -4.33 9.04
C GLN A 33 -7.03 -3.65 9.47
N GLU A 34 -6.44 -4.04 10.59
CA GLU A 34 -5.17 -3.50 11.07
C GLU A 34 -4.00 -3.90 10.16
N ASN A 35 -3.98 -5.15 9.69
CA ASN A 35 -3.02 -5.64 8.71
C ASN A 35 -3.14 -4.88 7.38
N LEU A 36 -4.37 -4.65 6.90
CA LEU A 36 -4.63 -3.85 5.70
C LEU A 36 -4.20 -2.40 5.88
N GLN A 37 -4.50 -1.79 7.03
CA GLN A 37 -4.07 -0.42 7.34
C GLN A 37 -2.56 -0.30 7.44
N MET A 38 -1.89 -1.26 8.08
CA MET A 38 -0.43 -1.32 8.18
C MET A 38 0.21 -1.52 6.80
N GLN A 39 -0.38 -2.36 5.95
CA GLN A 39 0.08 -2.55 4.57
C GLN A 39 -0.10 -1.27 3.74
N VAL A 40 -1.22 -0.58 3.85
CA VAL A 40 -1.47 0.71 3.17
C VAL A 40 -0.53 1.79 3.67
N ALA A 41 -0.29 1.86 4.99
CA ALA A 41 0.67 2.77 5.58
C ALA A 41 2.08 2.52 5.06
N MET A 42 2.50 1.25 4.98
CA MET A 42 3.79 0.85 4.40
C MET A 42 3.92 1.26 2.93
N ARG A 43 2.84 1.10 2.14
CA ARG A 43 2.78 1.56 0.74
C ARG A 43 2.98 3.07 0.64
N MET A 44 2.30 3.83 1.49
CA MET A 44 2.37 5.29 1.51
C MET A 44 3.76 5.78 1.91
N VAL A 45 4.34 5.20 2.97
CA VAL A 45 5.68 5.54 3.46
C VAL A 45 6.75 5.19 2.43
N GLY A 46 6.70 3.98 1.85
CA GLY A 46 7.63 3.55 0.80
C GLY A 46 7.57 4.48 -0.41
N SER A 47 6.35 4.81 -0.88
CA SER A 47 6.15 5.74 -2.00
C SER A 47 6.68 7.15 -1.69
N ALA A 48 6.44 7.66 -0.48
CA ALA A 48 6.93 8.96 -0.06
C ALA A 48 8.47 9.00 -0.01
N MET A 49 9.12 7.95 0.50
CA MET A 49 10.58 7.85 0.51
C MET A 49 11.17 7.80 -0.90
N VAL A 50 10.57 7.02 -1.82
CA VAL A 50 10.95 7.02 -3.24
C VAL A 50 10.83 8.41 -3.82
N PHE A 51 9.71 9.08 -3.57
CA PHE A 51 9.44 10.41 -4.10
C PHE A 51 10.44 11.46 -3.58
N ILE A 52 10.69 11.49 -2.27
CA ILE A 52 11.64 12.43 -1.66
C ILE A 52 13.06 12.16 -2.17
N GLY A 53 13.49 10.89 -2.21
CA GLY A 53 14.81 10.53 -2.74
C GLY A 53 14.94 10.89 -4.23
N PHE A 54 13.89 10.64 -5.01
CA PHE A 54 13.85 10.97 -6.43
C PHE A 54 13.88 12.48 -6.69
N LEU A 55 13.14 13.28 -5.93
CA LEU A 55 13.16 14.75 -6.06
C LEU A 55 14.56 15.31 -5.86
N GLN A 56 15.30 14.78 -4.88
CA GLN A 56 16.67 15.17 -4.62
C GLN A 56 17.59 14.82 -5.81
N VAL A 57 17.44 13.62 -6.38
CA VAL A 57 18.16 13.21 -7.59
C VAL A 57 17.79 14.06 -8.80
N PHE A 58 16.50 14.37 -8.99
CA PHE A 58 15.99 15.20 -10.08
C PHE A 58 16.52 16.63 -10.02
N LEU A 59 16.48 17.24 -8.82
CA LEU A 59 17.03 18.57 -8.60
C LEU A 59 18.54 18.58 -8.84
N SER A 60 19.27 17.57 -8.36
CA SER A 60 20.71 17.46 -8.64
C SER A 60 21.04 17.24 -10.11
N ALA A 61 20.27 16.43 -10.82
CA ALA A 61 20.46 16.19 -12.26
C ALA A 61 20.16 17.44 -13.09
N SER A 62 19.18 18.25 -12.68
CA SER A 62 18.78 19.48 -13.39
C SER A 62 19.65 20.71 -13.07
N THR A 63 20.17 20.81 -11.84
CA THR A 63 21.02 21.93 -11.40
C THR A 63 22.52 21.67 -11.57
N GLY A 64 22.91 20.41 -11.80
CA GLY A 64 24.32 20.01 -11.84
C GLY A 64 25.00 19.97 -10.47
N ALA A 65 24.27 20.23 -9.38
CA ALA A 65 24.82 20.25 -8.03
C ALA A 65 25.34 18.86 -7.62
N GLU A 66 26.47 18.83 -6.91
CA GLU A 66 26.97 17.62 -6.26
C GLU A 66 25.99 17.21 -5.16
N ILE A 67 25.63 15.92 -5.14
CA ILE A 67 24.69 15.40 -4.15
C ILE A 67 25.38 14.33 -3.33
N SER A 68 25.11 14.35 -2.03
CA SER A 68 25.51 13.29 -1.12
C SER A 68 24.83 11.98 -1.50
N ILE A 69 25.44 10.88 -1.09
CA ILE A 69 24.91 9.53 -1.23
C ILE A 69 23.59 9.32 -0.45
N PHE A 70 23.34 10.13 0.57
CA PHE A 70 22.18 9.99 1.46
C PHE A 70 20.81 9.89 0.73
N PRO A 71 20.43 10.82 -0.16
CA PRO A 71 19.19 10.71 -0.95
C PRO A 71 19.11 9.48 -1.85
N MET A 72 20.25 8.95 -2.31
CA MET A 72 20.28 7.71 -3.10
C MET A 72 19.88 6.51 -2.24
N ILE A 73 20.43 6.44 -1.03
CA ILE A 73 20.08 5.37 -0.07
C ILE A 73 18.58 5.46 0.25
N ILE A 74 18.07 6.65 0.55
CA ILE A 74 16.63 6.85 0.80
C ILE A 74 15.79 6.39 -0.40
N TYR A 75 16.18 6.74 -1.63
CA TYR A 75 15.48 6.32 -2.84
C TYR A 75 15.43 4.78 -2.96
N PHE A 76 16.57 4.10 -2.84
CA PHE A 76 16.62 2.64 -2.99
C PHE A 76 15.98 1.88 -1.82
N SER A 77 16.10 2.38 -0.60
CA SER A 77 15.40 1.84 0.57
C SER A 77 13.88 2.03 0.45
N GLY A 78 13.45 3.20 -0.04
CA GLY A 78 12.06 3.47 -0.38
C GLY A 78 11.55 2.50 -1.45
N MET A 79 12.33 2.26 -2.50
CA MET A 79 11.99 1.31 -3.57
C MET A 79 11.82 -0.12 -3.03
N ALA A 80 12.68 -0.55 -2.11
CA ALA A 80 12.58 -1.85 -1.46
C ALA A 80 11.27 -1.97 -0.64
N MET A 81 10.96 -0.96 0.18
CA MET A 81 9.73 -0.94 1.00
C MET A 81 8.46 -0.81 0.16
N TRP A 82 8.51 -0.02 -0.90
CA TRP A 82 7.43 0.11 -1.87
C TRP A 82 7.18 -1.22 -2.59
N ALA A 83 8.23 -1.90 -3.05
CA ALA A 83 8.11 -3.20 -3.69
C ALA A 83 7.53 -4.26 -2.74
N TYR A 84 7.94 -4.26 -1.46
CA TYR A 84 7.41 -5.18 -0.44
C TYR A 84 5.88 -5.16 -0.37
N SER A 85 5.35 -3.96 -0.43
CA SER A 85 3.97 -3.68 -0.09
C SER A 85 3.09 -3.60 -1.33
N SER A 86 3.62 -3.15 -2.47
CA SER A 86 2.85 -2.87 -3.69
C SER A 86 2.81 -4.01 -4.71
N VAL A 87 3.70 -4.99 -4.60
CA VAL A 87 3.81 -6.08 -5.60
C VAL A 87 3.28 -7.38 -5.01
N ASP A 88 2.20 -7.91 -5.58
CA ASP A 88 1.60 -9.18 -5.15
C ASP A 88 2.39 -10.41 -5.66
N ASN A 89 3.05 -10.28 -6.82
CA ASN A 89 3.84 -11.37 -7.38
C ASN A 89 5.17 -11.52 -6.63
N LEU A 90 5.36 -12.64 -5.93
CA LEU A 90 6.57 -12.91 -5.13
C LEU A 90 7.86 -12.75 -5.92
N THR A 91 7.93 -13.29 -7.14
CA THR A 91 9.15 -13.23 -7.96
C THR A 91 9.51 -11.79 -8.30
N VAL A 92 8.53 -10.98 -8.71
CA VAL A 92 8.74 -9.56 -9.02
C VAL A 92 9.08 -8.77 -7.76
N ARG A 93 8.42 -9.06 -6.64
CA ARG A 93 8.70 -8.42 -5.36
C ARG A 93 10.14 -8.60 -4.92
N TYR A 94 10.60 -9.84 -4.85
CA TYR A 94 11.95 -10.14 -4.37
C TYR A 94 13.04 -9.69 -5.35
N THR A 95 12.77 -9.72 -6.65
CA THR A 95 13.73 -9.20 -7.65
C THR A 95 13.90 -7.69 -7.52
N VAL A 96 12.82 -6.91 -7.42
CA VAL A 96 12.91 -5.45 -7.24
C VAL A 96 13.60 -5.11 -5.91
N MET A 97 13.29 -5.82 -4.83
CA MET A 97 13.97 -5.65 -3.53
C MET A 97 15.46 -5.97 -3.59
N ALA A 98 15.82 -7.11 -4.16
CA ALA A 98 17.22 -7.54 -4.23
C ALA A 98 18.02 -6.55 -5.09
N LEU A 99 17.47 -6.12 -6.22
CA LEU A 99 18.09 -5.11 -7.09
C LEU A 99 18.24 -3.77 -6.35
N SER A 100 17.22 -3.30 -5.65
CA SER A 100 17.30 -2.02 -4.95
C SER A 100 18.31 -2.06 -3.79
N LEU A 101 18.36 -3.15 -3.02
CA LEU A 101 19.34 -3.33 -1.95
C LEU A 101 20.76 -3.47 -2.48
N LEU A 102 20.95 -4.20 -3.58
CA LEU A 102 22.24 -4.32 -4.24
C LEU A 102 22.73 -2.97 -4.74
N CYS A 103 21.85 -2.19 -5.38
CA CYS A 103 22.17 -0.82 -5.78
C CYS A 103 22.53 0.06 -4.58
N ALA A 104 21.76 0.01 -3.49
CA ALA A 104 22.07 0.77 -2.27
C ALA A 104 23.45 0.41 -1.70
N MET A 105 23.78 -0.89 -1.63
CA MET A 105 25.10 -1.35 -1.19
C MET A 105 26.22 -0.92 -2.15
N ALA A 106 26.01 -1.01 -3.46
CA ALA A 106 26.96 -0.57 -4.46
C ALA A 106 27.29 0.92 -4.28
N PHE A 107 26.26 1.77 -4.12
CA PHE A 107 26.49 3.19 -3.85
C PHE A 107 27.27 3.38 -2.54
N MET A 108 26.91 2.68 -1.45
CA MET A 108 27.64 2.80 -0.19
C MET A 108 29.12 2.41 -0.30
N HIS A 109 29.43 1.43 -1.15
CA HIS A 109 30.79 0.99 -1.37
C HIS A 109 31.61 1.97 -2.22
N PHE A 110 31.03 2.49 -3.31
CA PHE A 110 31.74 3.40 -4.21
C PHE A 110 31.79 4.85 -3.71
N GLY A 111 30.87 5.26 -2.83
CA GLY A 111 30.89 6.55 -2.11
C GLY A 111 30.70 7.81 -2.97
N GLU A 112 31.00 7.73 -4.26
CA GLU A 112 31.00 8.85 -5.19
C GLU A 112 29.89 8.68 -6.24
N VAL A 113 28.95 9.62 -6.25
CA VAL A 113 27.81 9.60 -7.19
C VAL A 113 28.19 10.38 -8.44
N LEU A 114 28.83 9.70 -9.40
CA LEU A 114 29.13 10.28 -10.71
C LEU A 114 27.85 10.75 -11.42
N PHE A 115 27.99 11.75 -12.30
CA PHE A 115 26.88 12.33 -13.07
C PHE A 115 26.03 11.26 -13.78
N TRP A 116 26.65 10.21 -14.32
CA TRP A 116 25.96 9.15 -15.04
C TRP A 116 24.98 8.36 -14.17
N HIS A 117 25.27 8.17 -12.88
CA HIS A 117 24.36 7.49 -11.94
C HIS A 117 23.06 8.28 -11.75
N LYS A 118 23.16 9.61 -11.67
CA LYS A 118 22.00 10.51 -11.54
C LYS A 118 21.10 10.41 -12.76
N TYR A 119 21.69 10.40 -13.97
CA TYR A 119 20.96 10.24 -15.22
C TYR A 119 20.31 8.86 -15.35
N LEU A 120 21.02 7.80 -14.98
CA LEU A 120 20.50 6.43 -15.06
C LEU A 120 19.31 6.24 -14.13
N ILE A 121 19.37 6.79 -12.91
CA ILE A 121 18.23 6.77 -11.99
C ILE A 121 17.10 7.64 -12.50
N TYR A 122 17.40 8.87 -12.95
CA TYR A 122 16.40 9.77 -13.50
C TYR A 122 15.59 9.13 -14.63
N TRP A 123 16.28 8.64 -15.67
CA TRP A 123 15.64 7.98 -16.81
C TRP A 123 15.04 6.63 -16.44
N GLY A 124 15.66 5.89 -15.52
CA GLY A 124 15.15 4.62 -15.01
C GLY A 124 13.80 4.78 -14.31
N THR A 125 13.68 5.75 -13.40
CA THR A 125 12.42 6.03 -12.69
C THR A 125 11.34 6.49 -13.66
N ILE A 126 11.67 7.37 -14.62
CA ILE A 126 10.72 7.78 -15.66
C ILE A 126 10.24 6.56 -16.46
N GLY A 127 11.16 5.68 -16.88
CA GLY A 127 10.83 4.46 -17.59
C GLY A 127 9.90 3.55 -16.79
N VAL A 128 10.15 3.36 -15.49
CA VAL A 128 9.29 2.57 -14.60
C VAL A 128 7.89 3.19 -14.47
N VAL A 129 7.80 4.50 -14.24
CA VAL A 129 6.52 5.20 -14.12
C VAL A 129 5.72 5.10 -15.41
N VAL A 130 6.38 5.35 -16.55
CA VAL A 130 5.77 5.23 -17.88
C VAL A 130 5.29 3.81 -18.13
N PHE A 131 6.12 2.80 -17.82
CA PHE A 131 5.75 1.39 -17.92
C PHE A 131 4.51 1.06 -17.10
N PHE A 132 4.47 1.49 -15.83
CA PHE A 132 3.29 1.30 -14.98
C PHE A 132 2.07 2.02 -15.54
N MET A 133 2.22 3.27 -16.00
CA MET A 133 1.12 4.06 -16.57
C MET A 133 0.48 3.40 -17.80
N PHE A 134 1.27 2.71 -18.63
CA PHE A 134 0.76 1.99 -19.81
C PHE A 134 0.29 0.56 -19.50
N LYS A 135 0.80 -0.07 -18.42
CA LYS A 135 0.44 -1.43 -18.01
C LYS A 135 -0.82 -1.53 -17.17
N THR A 136 -1.34 -0.43 -16.63
CA THR A 136 -2.70 -0.37 -16.08
C THR A 136 -3.69 -0.12 -17.21
N PRO A 137 -4.32 -1.15 -17.82
CA PRO A 137 -5.53 -0.90 -18.58
C PRO A 137 -6.51 -0.23 -17.63
N LYS A 138 -7.02 0.95 -17.99
CA LYS A 138 -8.16 1.55 -17.31
C LYS A 138 -9.25 0.48 -17.33
N LYS A 139 -9.56 -0.10 -16.16
CA LYS A 139 -10.72 -0.98 -16.03
C LYS A 139 -11.89 -0.17 -16.60
N PRO A 140 -12.58 -0.64 -17.65
CA PRO A 140 -13.72 0.11 -18.16
C PRO A 140 -14.68 0.27 -16.99
N ALA A 141 -15.14 1.50 -16.76
CA ALA A 141 -16.29 1.73 -15.91
C ALA A 141 -17.43 0.98 -16.58
N ASP A 142 -17.75 -0.21 -16.06
CA ASP A 142 -18.91 -0.98 -16.53
C ASP A 142 -20.15 -0.08 -16.40
N SER A 143 -20.82 0.10 -17.54
CA SER A 143 -22.21 0.58 -17.64
C SER A 143 -23.18 -0.57 -17.46
#